data_AF-M8EEF7-F1
#
_entry.id   AF-M8EEF7-F1
#
_cell.length_a   1.000
_cell.length_b   1.000
_cell.length_c   1.000
_cell.angle_alpha   90.00
_cell.angle_beta   90.00
_cell.angle_gamma   90.00
#
_symmetry.space_group_name_H-M   'P 1'
#
loop_
_entity.id
_entity.type
_entity.pdbx_description
1 polymer ?
#
loop_
_entity_poly.entity_id
_entity_poly.type
_entity_poly.pdbx_seq_one_letter_code
_entity_poly.pdbx_strand_id
1 'polypeptide(L)'
;MNYVVQPGDTLNAIAARFGVPVQELIRVNNIPAPYYIYIGQTIWVPVRQPGPPQPPRDDVDRRIRRLNERMDRAERNIRELDRRVDRLETRVTRLEARPRPRT
;
A
#
# COMPACT_ATOMS: atom_id res chain seq x y z
N MET A 1 25.16 -16.18 1.44
CA MET A 1 26.16 -17.23 1.11
C MET A 1 27.03 -16.70 -0.02
N ASN A 2 28.32 -17.01 -0.05
CA ASN A 2 29.18 -16.63 -1.18
C ASN A 2 29.12 -17.72 -2.26
N TYR A 3 28.99 -17.31 -3.51
CA TYR A 3 28.93 -18.19 -4.67
C TYR A 3 29.94 -17.72 -5.72
N VAL A 4 30.73 -18.65 -6.26
CA VAL A 4 31.67 -18.37 -7.33
C VAL A 4 30.99 -18.72 -8.65
N VAL A 5 30.86 -17.71 -9.53
CA VAL A 5 30.22 -17.84 -10.85
C VAL A 5 30.97 -18.87 -11.70
N GLN A 6 30.24 -19.83 -12.23
CA GLN A 6 30.76 -20.93 -13.06
C GLN A 6 30.57 -20.64 -14.56
N PRO A 7 31.31 -21.32 -15.45
CA PRO A 7 31.04 -21.25 -16.88
C PRO A 7 29.59 -21.60 -17.22
N GLY A 8 28.92 -20.71 -17.98
CA GLY A 8 27.52 -20.86 -18.37
C GLY A 8 26.50 -20.33 -17.36
N ASP A 9 26.94 -19.84 -16.19
CA ASP A 9 26.03 -19.19 -15.24
C ASP A 9 25.48 -17.87 -15.78
N THR A 10 24.22 -17.61 -15.46
CA THR A 10 23.57 -16.32 -15.64
C THR A 10 22.95 -15.87 -14.33
N LEU A 11 22.73 -14.56 -14.16
CA LEU A 11 22.02 -14.04 -12.99
C LEU A 11 20.66 -14.72 -12.80
N ASN A 12 19.94 -15.00 -13.91
CA ASN A 12 18.66 -15.71 -13.89
C ASN A 12 18.80 -17.15 -13.38
N ALA A 13 19.77 -17.91 -13.91
CA ALA A 13 19.98 -19.31 -13.52
C ALA A 13 20.40 -19.42 -12.04
N ILE A 14 21.31 -18.55 -11.58
CA ILE A 14 21.73 -18.49 -10.18
C ILE A 14 20.55 -18.12 -9.28
N ALA A 15 19.82 -17.06 -9.64
CA ALA A 15 18.65 -16.61 -8.89
C ALA A 15 17.60 -17.71 -8.71
N ALA A 16 17.25 -18.41 -9.81
CA ALA A 16 16.32 -19.52 -9.80
C ALA A 16 16.82 -20.69 -8.94
N ARG A 17 18.11 -21.05 -9.05
CA ARG A 17 18.74 -22.13 -8.27
C ARG A 17 18.63 -21.91 -6.76
N PHE A 18 18.76 -20.66 -6.32
CA PHE A 18 18.75 -20.32 -4.90
C PHE A 18 17.41 -19.75 -4.40
N GLY A 19 16.40 -19.65 -5.28
CA GLY A 19 15.07 -19.12 -4.93
C GLY A 19 15.09 -17.64 -4.55
N VAL A 20 16.01 -16.86 -5.12
CA VAL A 20 16.16 -15.43 -4.84
C VAL A 20 15.73 -14.59 -6.04
N PRO A 21 15.14 -13.39 -5.87
CA PRO A 21 14.86 -12.50 -6.99
C PRO A 21 16.16 -12.00 -7.65
N VAL A 22 16.19 -11.96 -8.99
CA VAL A 22 17.35 -11.46 -9.76
C VAL A 22 17.70 -10.02 -9.38
N GLN A 23 16.68 -9.17 -9.18
CA GLN A 23 16.85 -7.78 -8.74
C GLN A 23 17.53 -7.68 -7.38
N GLU A 24 17.24 -8.62 -6.47
CA GLU A 24 17.87 -8.68 -5.15
C GLU A 24 19.34 -9.04 -5.29
N LEU A 25 19.67 -10.00 -6.17
CA LEU A 25 21.04 -10.39 -6.46
C LEU A 25 21.85 -9.24 -7.07
N ILE A 26 21.28 -8.48 -8.01
CA ILE A 26 21.88 -7.27 -8.59
C ILE A 26 22.12 -6.21 -7.50
N ARG A 27 21.09 -5.92 -6.70
CA ARG A 27 21.11 -4.88 -5.69
C ARG A 27 22.19 -5.12 -4.65
N VAL A 28 22.27 -6.33 -4.10
CA VAL A 28 23.21 -6.58 -2.99
C VAL A 28 24.66 -6.69 -3.48
N ASN A 29 24.87 -7.10 -4.73
CA ASN A 29 26.20 -7.16 -5.33
C ASN A 29 26.60 -5.87 -6.07
N ASN A 30 25.75 -4.83 -6.04
CA ASN A 30 25.93 -3.57 -6.77
C ASN A 30 26.34 -3.77 -8.24
N ILE A 31 25.70 -4.71 -8.93
CA ILE A 31 26.05 -5.04 -10.32
C ILE A 31 25.52 -3.93 -11.23
N PRO A 32 26.39 -3.18 -11.93
CA PRO A 32 25.96 -2.09 -12.79
C PRO A 32 25.33 -2.62 -14.07
N ALA A 33 24.48 -1.81 -14.71
CA ALA A 33 24.00 -2.07 -16.06
C ALA A 33 25.23 -2.21 -17.00
N PRO A 34 25.24 -3.19 -17.92
CA PRO A 34 24.13 -4.04 -18.37
C PRO A 34 23.93 -5.36 -17.60
N TYR A 35 24.38 -5.44 -16.34
CA TYR A 35 24.18 -6.58 -15.42
C TYR A 35 24.97 -7.84 -15.76
N TYR A 36 26.20 -7.68 -16.24
CA TYR A 36 27.09 -8.80 -16.48
C TYR A 36 27.72 -9.36 -15.21
N ILE A 37 27.90 -10.67 -15.24
CA ILE A 37 28.71 -11.42 -14.27
C ILE A 37 29.79 -12.19 -15.04
N TYR A 38 30.94 -12.37 -14.41
CA TYR A 38 32.10 -13.01 -15.03
C TYR A 38 32.41 -14.33 -14.35
N ILE A 39 32.92 -15.29 -15.12
CA ILE A 39 33.38 -16.58 -14.60
C ILE A 39 34.45 -16.33 -13.53
N GLY A 40 34.34 -17.01 -12.39
CA GLY A 40 35.22 -16.84 -11.24
C GLY A 40 34.87 -15.65 -10.33
N GLN A 41 33.92 -14.80 -10.72
CA GLN A 41 33.44 -13.73 -9.86
C GLN A 41 32.77 -14.31 -8.62
N THR A 42 33.16 -13.82 -7.44
CA THR A 42 32.44 -14.15 -6.20
C THR A 42 31.30 -13.17 -6.01
N ILE A 43 30.09 -13.69 -5.87
CA ILE A 43 28.88 -12.91 -5.57
C ILE A 43 28.27 -13.40 -4.26
N TRP A 44 27.61 -12.50 -3.56
CA TRP A 44 26.82 -12.79 -2.38
C TRP A 44 25.38 -13.11 -2.75
N VAL A 45 24.93 -14.31 -2.41
CA VAL A 45 23.55 -14.76 -2.60
C VAL A 45 22.78 -14.57 -1.29
N PRO A 46 21.80 -13.64 -1.23
CA PRO A 46 20.91 -13.46 -0.09
C PRO A 46 19.91 -14.61 -0.03
N VAL A 47 20.30 -15.74 0.55
CA VAL A 47 19.34 -16.82 0.88
C VAL A 47 18.49 -16.35 2.09
N ARG A 48 17.64 -15.36 1.86
CA ARG A 48 16.53 -15.04 2.75
C ARG A 48 15.32 -15.75 2.18
N GLN A 49 14.54 -16.39 3.05
CA GLN A 49 13.24 -16.91 2.67
C GLN A 49 12.55 -15.85 1.81
N PRO A 50 11.99 -16.21 0.63
CA PRO A 50 11.27 -15.26 -0.19
C PRO A 50 10.29 -14.54 0.72
N GLY A 51 10.47 -13.22 0.86
CA GLY A 51 9.55 -12.40 1.62
C GLY A 51 8.14 -12.65 1.07
N PRO A 52 7.10 -12.53 1.90
CA PRO A 52 5.73 -12.79 1.45
C PRO A 52 5.50 -12.09 0.11
N PRO A 53 4.88 -12.77 -0.88
CA PRO A 53 4.65 -12.18 -2.20
C PRO A 53 4.05 -10.79 -2.00
N GLN A 54 4.70 -9.77 -2.55
CA GLN A 54 4.15 -8.43 -2.48
C GLN A 54 2.77 -8.49 -3.14
N PRO A 55 1.70 -8.05 -2.47
CA PRO A 55 0.37 -8.10 -3.06
C PRO A 55 0.39 -7.36 -4.39
N PRO A 56 -0.33 -7.85 -5.43
CA PRO A 56 -0.49 -7.15 -6.68
C PRO A 56 -0.80 -5.66 -6.46
N ARG A 57 -0.17 -4.77 -7.23
CA ARG A 57 -0.41 -3.31 -7.12
C ARG A 57 -1.90 -2.97 -7.19
N ASP A 58 -2.66 -3.74 -7.97
CA ASP A 58 -4.12 -3.64 -8.10
C ASP A 58 -4.87 -3.76 -6.77
N ASP A 59 -4.35 -4.49 -5.78
CA ASP A 59 -4.98 -4.63 -4.47
C ASP A 59 -4.91 -3.35 -3.64
N VAL A 60 -3.79 -2.61 -3.75
CA VAL A 60 -3.62 -1.33 -3.09
C VAL A 60 -4.56 -0.30 -3.70
N ASP A 61 -4.65 -0.26 -5.04
CA ASP A 61 -5.55 0.64 -5.76
C ASP A 61 -7.02 0.34 -5.45
N ARG A 62 -7.39 -0.94 -5.38
CA ARG A 62 -8.72 -1.37 -4.92
C ARG A 62 -8.99 -0.91 -3.50
N ARG A 63 -8.00 -0.99 -2.59
CA ARG A 63 -8.17 -0.56 -1.21
C ARG A 63 -8.32 0.96 -1.09
N ILE A 64 -7.54 1.72 -1.83
CA ILE A 64 -7.63 3.19 -1.89
C ILE A 64 -9.01 3.61 -2.39
N ARG A 65 -9.51 3.02 -3.48
CA ARG A 65 -10.84 3.31 -4.02
C ARG A 65 -11.95 3.09 -2.99
N ARG A 66 -11.92 1.95 -2.28
CA ARG A 66 -12.89 1.64 -1.23
C ARG A 66 -12.85 2.65 -0.08
N LEU A 67 -11.68 3.16 0.27
CA LEU A 67 -11.55 4.18 1.32
C LEU A 67 -12.15 5.51 0.88
N ASN A 68 -11.85 5.96 -0.34
CA ASN A 68 -12.42 7.19 -0.89
C ASN A 68 -13.95 7.14 -0.93
N GLU A 69 -14.54 6.04 -1.39
CA GLU A 69 -15.99 5.86 -1.41
C GLU A 69 -16.62 5.91 -0.01
N ARG A 70 -15.93 5.40 1.01
CA ARG A 70 -16.38 5.48 2.41
C ARG A 70 -16.32 6.91 2.94
N MET A 71 -15.26 7.66 2.60
CA MET A 71 -15.13 9.06 2.97
C MET A 71 -16.25 9.90 2.34
N ASP A 72 -16.51 9.74 1.04
CA ASP A 72 -17.59 10.46 0.35
C ASP A 72 -18.97 10.23 0.98
N ARG A 73 -19.23 8.99 1.44
CA ARG A 73 -20.47 8.65 2.15
C ARG A 73 -20.53 9.34 3.51
N ALA A 74 -19.43 9.34 4.26
CA ALA A 74 -19.36 10.00 5.55
C ALA A 74 -19.61 11.51 5.43
N GLU A 75 -19.01 12.16 4.43
CA GLU A 75 -19.22 13.60 4.17
C GLU A 75 -20.67 13.93 3.81
N ARG A 76 -21.35 13.06 3.06
CA ARG A 76 -22.78 13.23 2.79
C ARG A 76 -23.61 13.11 4.06
N ASN A 77 -23.32 12.11 4.90
CA ASN A 77 -24.02 11.92 6.16
C ASN A 77 -23.82 13.10 7.11
N ILE A 78 -22.60 13.63 7.21
CA ILE A 78 -22.29 14.81 8.04
C ILE A 78 -23.10 16.02 7.56
N ARG A 79 -23.07 16.32 6.25
CA ARG A 79 -23.86 17.43 5.70
C ARG A 79 -25.36 17.29 5.94
N GLU A 80 -25.87 16.06 5.95
CA GLU A 80 -27.27 15.81 6.28
C GLU A 80 -27.55 16.03 7.78
N LEU A 81 -26.64 15.60 8.64
CA LEU A 81 -26.74 15.84 10.08
C LEU A 81 -26.77 17.34 10.40
N ASP A 82 -25.92 18.14 9.76
CA ASP A 82 -25.90 19.60 9.95
C ASP A 82 -27.27 20.21 9.61
N ARG A 83 -27.82 19.89 8.44
CA ARG A 83 -29.16 20.36 8.05
C ARG A 83 -30.26 19.92 9.02
N ARG A 84 -30.10 18.75 9.65
CA ARG A 84 -31.04 18.27 10.66
C ARG A 84 -30.92 19.08 11.94
N VAL A 85 -29.71 19.40 12.36
CA VAL A 85 -29.45 20.26 13.52
C VAL A 85 -30.07 21.64 13.29
N ASP A 86 -29.82 22.30 12.15
CA ASP A 86 -30.38 23.62 11.83
C ASP A 86 -31.92 23.66 11.95
N ARG A 87 -32.58 22.59 11.45
CA ARG A 87 -34.04 22.46 11.54
C ARG A 87 -34.52 22.26 12.98
N LEU A 88 -33.77 21.51 13.78
CA LEU A 88 -34.10 21.30 15.19
C LEU A 88 -33.92 22.59 15.98
N GLU A 89 -32.83 23.32 15.77
CA GLU A 89 -32.59 24.63 16.39
C GLU A 89 -33.71 25.60 16.07
N THR A 90 -34.09 25.73 14.79
CA THR A 90 -35.22 26.57 14.37
C THR A 90 -36.52 26.20 15.10
N ARG A 91 -36.79 24.91 15.30
CA ARG A 91 -37.98 24.44 16.02
C ARG A 91 -37.93 24.79 17.50
N VAL A 92 -36.78 24.61 18.15
CA VAL A 92 -36.57 24.95 19.56
C VAL A 92 -36.81 26.45 19.77
N THR A 93 -36.20 27.31 18.96
CA THR A 93 -36.38 28.77 19.06
C THR A 93 -37.85 29.18 18.97
N ARG A 94 -38.63 28.56 18.08
CA ARG A 94 -40.07 28.84 17.95
C ARG A 94 -40.88 28.39 19.17
N LEU A 95 -40.50 27.29 19.81
CA LEU A 95 -41.17 26.79 21.00
C LEU A 95 -40.86 27.67 22.22
N GLU A 96 -39.65 28.16 22.34
CA GLU A 96 -39.24 29.08 23.42
C GLU A 96 -39.89 30.46 23.29
N ALA A 97 -40.14 30.93 22.06
CA ALA A 97 -40.81 32.21 21.81
C ALA A 97 -42.33 32.23 22.09
N ARG A 98 -42.94 31.10 22.47
CA ARG A 98 -44.39 31.03 22.78
C ARG A 98 -44.68 31.66 24.15
N PRO A 99 -45.62 32.63 24.26
CA PRO A 99 -45.98 33.22 25.55
C PRO A 99 -46.63 32.17 26.47
N ARG A 100 -46.18 32.12 27.74
CA ARG A 100 -46.76 31.21 28.73
C ARG A 100 -48.24 31.57 28.95
N PRO A 101 -49.14 30.57 29.09
CA PRO A 101 -50.55 30.84 29.36
C PRO A 101 -50.66 31.63 30.67
N ARG A 102 -51.40 32.74 30.62
CA ARG A 102 -51.76 33.53 31.82
C ARG A 102 -52.74 32.70 32.63
N THR A 103 -52.29 32.18 33.77
CA THR A 103 -53.15 31.64 34.84
C THR A 103 -53.82 32.77 35.59
#